data_AF-A0A7J2IVJ9-F1
#
_entry.id   AF-A0A7J2IVJ9-F1
#
_cell.length_a   1.000
_cell.length_b   1.000
_cell.length_c   1.000
_cell.angle_alpha   90.00
_cell.angle_beta   90.00
_cell.angle_gamma   90.00
#
_symmetry.space_group_name_H-M   'P 1'
#
loop_
_entity.id
_entity.type
_entity.pdbx_description
1 polymer ?
#
loop_
_entity_poly.entity_id
_entity_poly.type
_entity_poly.pdbx_seq_one_letter_code
_entity_poly.pdbx_strand_id
1 'polypeptide(L)'
;MTIELRNIANVTAEQVRISIVSAYIRGVTSVLLGDLMGGEARIAVLEVDFDEATPLHLEFELQISWYQGERSLTCTIRESIDLSAPSKWPDIREVGIWIGFLGLGAAITFAVMKLRRGVF
;
A
#
# COMPACT_ATOMS: atom_id res chain seq x y z
N MET A 1 -6.87 -2.74 4.30
CA MET A 1 -6.67 -4.18 4.01
C MET A 1 -7.89 -4.97 4.52
N THR A 2 -8.37 -5.95 3.76
CA THR A 2 -9.55 -6.75 4.10
C THR A 2 -9.17 -8.22 4.19
N ILE A 3 -9.55 -8.88 5.28
CA ILE A 3 -9.21 -10.28 5.56
C ILE A 3 -10.50 -11.03 5.91
N GLU A 4 -10.82 -12.08 5.15
CA GLU A 4 -11.88 -13.02 5.53
C GLU A 4 -11.27 -14.18 6.31
N LEU A 5 -11.73 -14.40 7.54
CA LEU A 5 -11.36 -15.54 8.35
C LEU A 5 -12.55 -16.47 8.51
N ARG A 6 -12.34 -17.76 8.23
CA ARG A 6 -13.34 -18.82 8.40
C ARG A 6 -12.86 -19.84 9.40
N ASN A 7 -13.70 -20.14 10.40
CA ASN A 7 -13.47 -21.28 11.28
C ASN A 7 -13.93 -22.56 10.57
N ILE A 8 -12.97 -23.36 10.11
CA ILE A 8 -13.24 -24.64 9.40
C ILE A 8 -13.49 -25.82 10.35
N ALA A 9 -13.31 -25.63 11.66
CA ALA A 9 -13.54 -26.67 12.66
C ALA A 9 -15.01 -26.73 13.07
N ASN A 10 -15.37 -27.78 13.82
CA ASN A 10 -16.69 -27.97 14.42
C ASN A 10 -16.78 -27.46 15.87
N VAL A 11 -15.78 -26.70 16.33
CA VAL A 11 -15.67 -26.15 17.69
C VAL A 11 -15.55 -24.64 17.62
N THR A 12 -16.07 -23.94 18.64
CA THR A 12 -15.93 -22.48 18.75
C THR A 12 -14.48 -22.10 19.01
N ALA A 13 -13.99 -21.13 18.25
CA ALA A 13 -12.74 -20.44 18.52
C ALA A 13 -13.06 -19.16 19.31
N GLU A 14 -12.55 -19.06 20.54
CA GLU A 14 -12.85 -17.97 21.46
C GLU A 14 -11.80 -16.85 21.35
N GLN A 15 -12.24 -15.61 21.52
CA GLN A 15 -11.38 -14.42 21.52
C GLN A 15 -10.41 -14.36 20.34
N VAL A 16 -10.91 -14.68 19.14
CA VAL A 16 -10.09 -14.74 17.93
C VAL A 16 -9.50 -13.37 17.64
N ARG A 17 -8.19 -13.31 17.46
CA ARG A 17 -7.43 -12.12 17.13
C ARG A 17 -6.63 -12.36 15.86
N ILE A 18 -6.66 -11.37 14.97
CA ILE A 18 -5.82 -11.33 13.77
C ILE A 18 -4.78 -10.24 13.98
N SER A 19 -3.52 -10.52 13.64
CA SER A 19 -2.42 -9.57 13.69
C SER A 19 -1.55 -9.69 12.44
N ILE A 20 -1.19 -8.55 11.86
CA ILE A 20 -0.26 -8.42 10.74
C ILE A 20 1.12 -8.10 11.33
N VAL A 21 2.11 -8.91 10.97
CA VAL A 21 3.50 -8.76 11.41
C VAL A 21 4.36 -8.44 10.19
N SER A 22 4.91 -7.22 10.17
CA SER A 22 5.81 -6.73 9.12
C SER A 22 6.64 -5.57 9.64
N ALA A 23 7.86 -5.41 9.11
CA ALA A 23 8.67 -4.22 9.36
C ALA A 23 8.19 -2.98 8.59
N TYR A 24 7.36 -3.18 7.56
CA TYR A 24 6.96 -2.15 6.61
C TYR A 24 5.51 -1.69 6.76
N ILE A 25 4.67 -2.46 7.47
CA ILE A 25 3.26 -2.16 7.68
C ILE A 25 3.08 -1.52 9.05
N ARG A 26 2.44 -0.35 9.08
CA ARG A 26 2.16 0.44 10.29
C ARG A 26 0.65 0.71 10.41
N GLY A 27 0.23 1.31 11.52
CA GLY A 27 -1.18 1.63 11.79
C GLY A 27 -1.88 0.55 12.61
N VAL A 28 -3.14 0.24 12.27
CA VAL A 28 -3.93 -0.77 12.97
C VAL A 28 -3.59 -2.15 12.41
N THR A 29 -2.58 -2.79 13.00
CA THR A 29 -2.12 -4.11 12.55
C THR A 29 -2.73 -5.27 13.32
N SER A 30 -3.53 -5.03 14.37
CA SER A 30 -4.19 -6.11 15.14
C SER A 30 -5.64 -5.77 15.45
N VAL A 31 -6.51 -6.77 15.37
CA VAL A 31 -7.95 -6.63 15.64
C VAL A 31 -8.50 -7.88 16.35
N LEU A 32 -9.34 -7.66 17.35
CA LEU A 32 -10.11 -8.71 18.02
C LEU A 32 -11.42 -8.93 17.24
N LEU A 33 -11.61 -10.13 16.72
CA LEU A 33 -12.84 -10.55 16.05
C LEU A 33 -13.88 -11.09 17.02
N GLY A 34 -13.50 -11.47 18.24
CA GLY A 34 -14.37 -12.12 19.21
C GLY A 34 -14.49 -13.62 18.93
N ASP A 35 -15.58 -14.24 19.40
CA ASP A 35 -15.74 -15.69 19.28
C ASP A 35 -16.29 -16.06 17.90
N LEU A 36 -15.68 -17.03 17.20
CA LEU A 36 -16.16 -17.57 15.93
C LEU A 36 -16.68 -19.01 16.12
N MET A 37 -17.95 -19.23 15.85
CA MET A 37 -18.55 -20.57 15.87
C MET A 37 -17.98 -21.45 14.75
N GLY A 38 -18.09 -22.78 14.91
CA GLY A 38 -17.69 -23.71 13.86
C GLY A 38 -18.44 -23.46 12.55
N GLY A 39 -17.71 -23.31 11.45
CA GLY A 39 -18.24 -22.98 10.12
C GLY A 39 -18.50 -21.48 9.87
N GLU A 40 -18.42 -20.63 10.90
CA GLU A 40 -18.63 -19.19 10.77
C GLU A 40 -17.47 -18.53 10.02
N ALA A 41 -17.79 -17.48 9.25
CA ALA A 41 -16.81 -16.59 8.65
C ALA A 41 -17.04 -15.14 9.09
N ARG A 42 -15.96 -14.40 9.33
CA ARG A 42 -15.98 -12.96 9.59
C ARG A 42 -14.96 -12.24 8.73
N ILE A 43 -15.30 -11.00 8.40
CA ILE A 43 -14.43 -10.10 7.65
C ILE A 43 -13.85 -9.08 8.63
N ALA A 44 -12.52 -8.98 8.64
CA ALA A 44 -11.76 -7.95 9.31
C ALA A 44 -11.34 -6.88 8.30
N VAL A 45 -11.53 -5.62 8.64
CA VAL A 45 -10.99 -4.49 7.87
C VAL A 45 -9.98 -3.78 8.76
N LEU A 46 -8.74 -3.71 8.28
CA LEU A 46 -7.63 -3.05 8.95
C LEU A 46 -7.20 -1.84 8.12
N GLU A 47 -7.08 -0.69 8.77
CA GLU A 47 -6.48 0.51 8.19
C GLU A 47 -4.98 0.48 8.49
N VAL A 48 -4.18 0.39 7.42
CA VAL A 48 -2.74 0.21 7.51
C VAL A 48 -2.05 1.17 6.55
N ASP A 49 -0.87 1.61 6.97
CA ASP A 49 0.03 2.44 6.20
C ASP A 49 1.30 1.66 5.85
N PHE A 50 1.90 1.99 4.71
CA PHE A 50 3.17 1.41 4.27
C PHE A 50 4.30 2.42 4.44
N ASP A 51 5.45 1.97 4.94
CA ASP A 51 6.66 2.77 5.05
C ASP A 51 7.20 3.20 3.67
N GLU A 52 7.93 4.32 3.60
CA GLU A 52 8.55 4.78 2.34
C GLU A 52 9.58 3.80 1.78
N ALA A 53 10.25 3.03 2.63
CA ALA A 53 11.21 2.01 2.25
C ALA A 53 10.55 0.67 1.87
N THR A 54 9.22 0.60 1.84
CA THR A 54 8.51 -0.65 1.51
C THR A 54 8.83 -1.10 0.08
N PRO A 55 9.25 -2.36 -0.11
CA PRO A 55 9.45 -2.91 -1.45
C PRO A 55 8.12 -3.01 -2.20
N LEU A 56 8.17 -2.93 -3.54
CA LEU A 56 6.96 -3.09 -4.37
C LEU A 56 6.36 -4.49 -4.26
N HIS A 57 7.19 -5.52 -4.01
CA HIS A 57 6.72 -6.84 -3.63
C HIS A 57 7.00 -7.03 -2.14
N LEU A 58 5.96 -7.02 -1.31
CA LEU A 58 6.08 -7.11 0.14
C LEU A 58 5.56 -8.46 0.63
N GLU A 59 6.42 -9.22 1.30
CA GLU A 59 6.03 -10.36 2.13
C GLU A 59 5.74 -9.91 3.56
N PHE A 60 4.70 -10.47 4.17
CA PHE A 60 4.35 -10.24 5.57
C PHE A 60 3.74 -11.50 6.19
N GLU A 61 3.62 -11.51 7.51
CA GLU A 61 3.00 -12.61 8.24
C GLU A 61 1.64 -12.21 8.81
N LEU A 62 0.66 -13.08 8.62
CA LEU A 62 -0.64 -13.00 9.27
C LEU A 62 -0.67 -13.98 10.43
N GLN A 63 -0.70 -13.46 11.65
CA GLN A 63 -0.81 -14.25 12.87
C GLN A 63 -2.26 -14.24 13.37
N ILE A 64 -2.83 -15.42 13.51
CA ILE A 64 -4.18 -15.65 14.04
C ILE A 64 -4.02 -16.36 15.38
N SER A 65 -4.55 -15.79 16.45
CA SER A 65 -4.56 -16.43 17.78
C SER A 65 -5.98 -16.53 18.32
N TRP A 66 -6.25 -17.61 19.05
CA TRP A 66 -7.55 -17.87 19.65
C TRP A 66 -7.42 -18.81 20.85
N TYR A 67 -8.50 -18.91 21.60
CA TYR A 67 -8.66 -19.88 22.67
C TYR A 67 -9.62 -21.00 22.29
N GLN A 68 -9.37 -22.19 22.79
CA GLN A 68 -10.28 -23.32 22.74
C GLN A 68 -10.38 -23.91 24.14
N GLY A 69 -11.35 -23.43 24.92
CA GLY A 69 -11.36 -23.59 26.37
C GLY A 69 -10.11 -22.97 26.99
N GLU A 70 -9.36 -23.72 27.79
CA GLU A 70 -8.15 -23.22 28.45
C GLU A 70 -6.91 -23.19 27.55
N ARG A 71 -6.99 -23.72 26.31
CA ARG A 71 -5.84 -23.80 25.40
C ARG A 71 -5.74 -22.56 24.54
N SER A 72 -4.60 -21.88 24.59
CA SER A 72 -4.22 -20.85 23.62
C SER A 72 -3.59 -21.49 22.40
N LEU A 73 -4.09 -21.12 21.22
CA LEU A 73 -3.64 -21.61 19.92
C LEU A 73 -3.22 -20.43 19.04
N THR A 74 -2.29 -20.68 18.14
CA THR A 74 -1.79 -19.67 17.20
C THR A 74 -1.48 -20.33 15.86
N CYS A 75 -1.83 -19.64 14.78
CA CYS A 75 -1.49 -19.99 13.42
C CYS A 75 -0.81 -18.77 12.77
N THR A 76 0.28 -19.01 12.04
CA THR A 76 0.96 -17.98 11.27
C THR A 76 0.93 -18.38 9.80
N ILE A 77 0.46 -17.47 8.95
CA ILE A 77 0.38 -17.64 7.51
C ILE A 77 1.28 -16.59 6.87
N ARG A 78 2.10 -16.99 5.90
CA ARG A 78 2.90 -16.03 5.11
C ARG A 78 2.09 -15.61 3.90
N GLU A 79 2.00 -14.31 3.70
CA GLU A 79 1.27 -13.68 2.61
C GLU A 79 2.17 -12.69 1.88
N SER A 80 1.79 -12.33 0.66
CA SER A 80 2.47 -11.28 -0.11
C SER A 80 1.48 -10.34 -0.78
N ILE A 81 1.93 -9.10 -1.00
CA ILE A 81 1.16 -8.06 -1.69
C ILE A 81 2.07 -7.29 -2.64
N ASP A 82 1.56 -7.03 -3.85
CA ASP A 82 2.18 -6.14 -4.81
C ASP A 82 1.64 -4.71 -4.64
N LEU A 83 2.56 -3.77 -4.45
CA LEU A 83 2.28 -2.36 -4.25
C LEU A 83 2.69 -1.57 -5.51
N SER A 84 1.99 -0.47 -5.75
CA SER A 84 2.38 0.51 -6.76
C SER A 84 3.11 1.66 -6.11
N ALA A 85 4.21 2.11 -6.72
CA ALA A 85 4.87 3.35 -6.29
C ALA A 85 3.87 4.52 -6.39
N PRO A 86 3.86 5.45 -5.41
CA PRO A 86 3.04 6.64 -5.51
C PRO A 86 3.42 7.42 -6.77
N SER A 87 2.41 8.04 -7.41
CA SER A 87 2.64 8.93 -8.54
C SER A 87 3.54 10.07 -8.10
N LYS A 88 4.79 10.07 -8.56
CA LYS A 88 5.71 11.18 -8.32
C LYS A 88 5.44 12.23 -9.40
N TRP A 89 5.25 13.48 -8.97
CA TRP A 89 5.36 14.60 -9.88
C TRP A 89 6.73 14.54 -10.58
N PRO A 90 6.82 14.92 -11.87
CA PRO A 90 8.11 14.95 -12.55
C PRO A 90 9.07 15.84 -11.77
N ASP A 91 10.35 15.47 -11.75
CA ASP A 91 11.38 16.27 -11.07
C ASP A 91 11.32 17.71 -11.62
N ILE A 92 11.26 18.71 -10.72
CA ILE A 92 11.26 20.14 -11.07
C ILE A 92 12.40 20.48 -12.03
N ARG A 93 13.54 19.76 -11.93
CA ARG A 93 14.67 19.89 -12.85
C ARG A 93 14.31 19.49 -14.27
N GLU A 94 13.63 18.35 -14.45
CA GLU A 94 13.19 17.88 -15.77
C GLU A 94 12.17 18.85 -16.37
N VAL A 95 11.20 19.31 -15.56
CA VAL A 95 10.22 20.32 -15.99
C VAL A 95 10.91 21.62 -16.40
N GLY A 96 11.90 22.07 -15.61
CA GLY A 96 12.69 23.26 -15.88
C GLY A 96 13.47 23.18 -17.19
N ILE A 97 14.05 22.02 -17.51
CA ILE A 97 14.74 21.77 -18.78
C ILE A 97 13.78 21.97 -19.96
N TRP A 98 12.60 21.37 -19.91
CA TRP A 98 11.61 21.50 -20.99
C TRP A 98 11.09 22.92 -21.16
N ILE A 99 10.81 23.63 -20.06
CA ILE A 99 10.43 25.05 -20.09
C ILE A 99 11.57 25.89 -20.69
N GLY A 100 12.83 25.59 -20.36
CA GLY A 100 14.01 26.23 -20.92
C GLY A 100 14.10 26.07 -22.44
N PHE A 101 13.92 24.84 -22.96
CA PHE A 101 13.89 24.59 -24.40
C PHE A 101 12.74 25.32 -25.11
N LEU A 102 11.56 25.34 -24.50
CA LEU A 102 10.39 26.07 -25.00
C LEU A 102 10.69 27.58 -25.11
N GLY A 103 11.26 28.15 -24.06
CA GLY A 103 11.67 29.56 -24.02
C GLY A 103 12.73 29.90 -25.07
N LEU A 104 13.76 29.05 -25.20
CA LEU A 104 14.81 29.23 -26.20
C LEU A 104 14.23 29.16 -27.62
N GLY A 105 13.38 28.17 -27.91
CA GLY A 105 12.73 28.03 -29.21
C GLY A 105 11.85 29.24 -29.55
N ALA A 106 11.09 29.76 -28.58
CA ALA A 106 10.30 30.98 -28.75
C ALA A 106 11.18 32.21 -29.05
N ALA A 107 12.30 32.36 -28.33
CA ALA A 107 13.25 33.46 -28.52
C ALA A 107 13.91 33.42 -29.91
N ILE A 108 14.35 32.25 -30.37
CA ILE A 108 14.91 32.06 -31.72
C ILE A 108 13.86 32.41 -32.77
N THR A 109 12.65 31.89 -32.63
CA THR A 109 11.56 32.15 -33.59
C THR A 109 11.23 33.64 -33.66
N PHE A 110 11.17 34.31 -32.51
CA PHE A 110 10.96 35.76 -32.43
C PHE A 110 12.09 36.54 -33.12
N ALA A 111 13.35 36.16 -32.89
CA ALA A 111 14.50 36.78 -33.53
C ALA A 111 14.45 36.64 -35.06
N VAL A 112 14.14 35.44 -35.57
CA VAL A 112 13.98 35.17 -37.01
C VAL A 112 12.83 36.00 -37.60
N MET A 113 11.68 36.08 -36.91
CA MET A 113 10.56 36.90 -37.35
C MET A 113 10.92 38.39 -37.41
N LYS A 114 11.64 38.90 -36.40
CA LYS A 114 12.06 40.30 -36.35
C LYS A 114 13.08 40.64 -37.44
N LEU A 115 14.05 39.75 -37.68
CA LEU A 115 15.01 39.90 -38.78
C LEU A 115 14.33 39.89 -40.14
N ARG A 116 13.37 38.99 -40.38
CA ARG A 116 12.59 38.98 -41.63
C ARG A 116 11.75 40.24 -41.86
N ARG A 117 11.26 40.87 -40.79
CA ARG A 117 10.46 42.11 -40.88
C ARG A 117 11.30 43.38 -41.02
N GLY A 118 12.57 43.37 -40.58
CA GLY A 118 13.47 44.54 -40.65
C GLY A 118 14.31 44.64 -41.93
N VAL A 119 14.13 43.74 -42.90
CA VAL A 119 14.87 43.68 -44.18
C VAL A 119 14.01 44.21 -45.36
N PHE A 120 13.02 45.04 -45.09
CA PHE A 120 12.28 45.81 -46.11
C PHE A 120 12.31 47.30 -45.77
#